data_AF-A1ZQI1-F1
#
_entry.id   AF-A1ZQI1-F1
#
_cell.length_a   1.000
_cell.length_b   1.000
_cell.length_c   1.000
_cell.angle_alpha   90.00
_cell.angle_beta   90.00
_cell.angle_gamma   90.00
#
_symmetry.space_group_name_H-M   'P 1'
#
loop_
_entity.id
_entity.type
_entity.pdbx_description
1 polymer ?
#
loop_
_entity_poly.entity_id
_entity_poly.type
_entity_poly.pdbx_seq_one_letter_code
_entity_poly.pdbx_strand_id
1 'polypeptide(L)'
;MSLEKYTGTWSTQTAAHLLRRASVFPTRQEVKTYLDLGSVDAAVDQLLGQMGQSTPTHPAPPLDPSGNDMGLDQVYTVDQDSPPPTSNDKRREYVISWWVRRMLDPNIQQTVIEKITLWLHVHFTTIISNNGMAFPFLYHQNKLYRSCAFGQYNLKEFSVRMSKDAAMLLFLDGGLNTKTRVNENFGRELLELYTIGKGPQIAEGDYTTYTEDDVITAARVLTGFRHTYLEPTERGALPPFTEFRDGVHDTNNKTFSDKFNNQTITGRSGADGINELDDMIDMIFSQSATATYLCRSLYRFFVYPKISESVEQNIIPQMASVMTANNFALKPVLDNLLKSAHFYEVASSVGAIIKSPVDFIIGTVRHFGQNLGAANTFENYSFINKLRRYCEEIQQKLYDPPEVAGWKAYHQSPIYHEDWITTLTLPLRFCYSDELSKGVSVQIFDNTNTETGTQTLKLDAVTYIQNGVTNGNITNVTNAATLVQELCDYLFPVKLSSEQLTALSSALGSDWGTVWQNDQATAATRLETMLVTLFRLEEYHLY
;
A
#
# COMPACT_ATOMS: atom_id res chain seq x y z
N MET A 1 6.67 28.17 2.29
CA MET A 1 6.91 26.72 2.18
C MET A 1 6.94 26.38 0.70
N SER A 2 7.94 25.64 0.24
CA SER A 2 8.20 25.27 -1.16
C SER A 2 8.90 23.91 -1.16
N LEU A 3 9.00 23.21 -2.30
CA LEU A 3 9.77 21.96 -2.40
C LEU A 3 11.29 22.23 -2.56
N GLU A 4 11.81 23.17 -1.78
CA GLU A 4 13.25 23.42 -1.68
C GLU A 4 13.97 22.19 -1.12
N LYS A 5 15.22 21.96 -1.54
CA LYS A 5 16.00 20.83 -1.05
C LYS A 5 16.24 20.93 0.46
N TYR A 6 16.18 19.78 1.15
CA TYR A 6 16.53 19.70 2.56
C TYR A 6 18.01 20.02 2.79
N THR A 7 18.29 20.99 3.66
CA THR A 7 19.64 21.44 4.03
C THR A 7 19.95 21.25 5.52
N GLY A 8 19.03 20.61 6.26
CA GLY A 8 19.22 20.31 7.67
C GLY A 8 20.18 19.15 7.92
N THR A 9 20.43 18.86 9.19
CA THR A 9 21.34 17.78 9.61
C THR A 9 20.78 16.40 9.24
N TRP A 10 21.54 15.60 8.49
CA TRP A 10 21.24 14.19 8.27
C TRP A 10 21.59 13.37 9.52
N SER A 11 20.57 12.97 10.26
CA SER A 11 20.67 12.22 11.51
C SER A 11 19.91 10.88 11.45
N THR A 12 20.04 10.07 12.49
CA THR A 12 19.26 8.84 12.65
C THR A 12 17.75 9.12 12.53
N GLN A 13 17.26 10.22 13.11
CA GLN A 13 15.84 10.57 13.07
C GLN A 13 15.38 10.94 11.67
N THR A 14 16.16 11.72 10.91
CA THR A 14 15.79 12.08 9.52
C THR A 14 15.86 10.87 8.59
N ALA A 15 16.87 10.00 8.76
CA ALA A 15 16.96 8.74 8.03
C ALA A 15 15.78 7.81 8.36
N ALA A 16 15.44 7.65 9.64
CA ALA A 16 14.31 6.84 10.06
C ALA A 16 12.98 7.40 9.55
N HIS A 17 12.77 8.72 9.58
CA HIS A 17 11.59 9.38 9.03
C HIS A 17 11.41 9.07 7.54
N LEU A 18 12.46 9.28 6.73
CA LEU A 18 12.44 8.95 5.31
C LEU A 18 11.99 7.52 5.07
N LEU A 19 12.64 6.57 5.73
CA LEU A 19 12.38 5.15 5.50
C LEU A 19 11.00 4.73 6.00
N ARG A 20 10.56 5.20 7.18
CA ARG A 20 9.22 4.87 7.72
C ARG A 20 8.11 5.34 6.80
N ARG A 21 8.25 6.51 6.20
CA ARG A 21 7.23 7.09 5.31
C ARG A 21 7.27 6.51 3.91
N ALA A 22 8.46 6.22 3.38
CA ALA A 22 8.64 5.77 2.00
C ALA A 22 8.65 4.24 1.80
N SER A 23 8.83 3.44 2.86
CA SER A 23 8.82 1.97 2.79
C SER A 23 7.79 1.35 3.74
N VAL A 24 7.62 0.03 3.68
CA VAL A 24 7.02 -0.71 4.80
C VAL A 24 8.07 -0.78 5.89
N PHE A 25 7.94 0.08 6.91
CA PHE A 25 8.75 0.27 8.13
C PHE A 25 10.19 -0.32 8.16
N PRO A 26 11.24 0.50 8.36
CA PRO A 26 12.63 0.03 8.30
C PRO A 26 13.03 -0.81 9.51
N THR A 27 14.02 -1.68 9.32
CA THR A 27 14.82 -2.27 10.40
C THR A 27 15.89 -1.29 10.87
N ARG A 28 16.45 -1.51 12.06
CA ARG A 28 17.58 -0.69 12.57
C ARG A 28 18.78 -0.69 11.64
N GLN A 29 19.10 -1.84 11.06
CA GLN A 29 20.25 -1.96 10.17
C GLN A 29 20.06 -1.14 8.89
N GLU A 30 18.84 -1.09 8.36
CA GLU A 30 18.53 -0.26 7.20
C GLU A 30 18.63 1.23 7.54
N VAL A 31 18.10 1.68 8.69
CA VAL A 31 18.28 3.08 9.14
C VAL A 31 19.76 3.44 9.21
N LYS A 32 20.59 2.59 9.82
CA LYS A 32 22.04 2.82 9.88
C LYS A 32 22.67 2.87 8.48
N THR A 33 22.33 1.91 7.62
CA THR A 33 22.85 1.82 6.26
C THR A 33 22.56 3.10 5.47
N TYR A 34 21.35 3.65 5.58
CA TYR A 34 20.98 4.89 4.89
C TYR A 34 21.52 6.16 5.58
N LEU A 35 21.72 6.13 6.90
CA LEU A 35 22.44 7.18 7.61
C LEU A 35 23.88 7.29 7.10
N ASP A 36 24.56 6.14 6.94
CA ASP A 36 25.96 6.05 6.50
C ASP A 36 26.18 6.55 5.05
N LEU A 37 25.11 6.73 4.25
CA LEU A 37 25.18 7.37 2.92
C LEU A 37 25.45 8.89 3.01
N GLY A 38 25.32 9.49 4.20
CA GLY A 38 25.81 10.83 4.50
C GLY A 38 24.94 11.99 4.01
N SER A 39 23.88 11.77 3.23
CA SER A 39 22.97 12.83 2.79
C SER A 39 21.58 12.31 2.43
N VAL A 40 20.59 13.21 2.47
CA VAL A 40 19.23 12.96 1.96
C VAL A 40 19.25 12.58 0.48
N ASP A 41 20.05 13.28 -0.34
CA ASP A 41 20.11 13.05 -1.79
C ASP A 41 20.56 11.61 -2.09
N ALA A 42 21.69 11.17 -1.52
CA ALA A 42 22.20 9.81 -1.70
C ALA A 42 21.25 8.74 -1.13
N ALA A 43 20.60 9.03 0.00
CA ALA A 43 19.62 8.13 0.61
C ALA A 43 18.39 7.94 -0.28
N VAL A 44 17.81 9.02 -0.81
CA VAL A 44 16.64 8.93 -1.70
C VAL A 44 17.01 8.28 -3.04
N ASP A 45 18.16 8.61 -3.62
CA ASP A 45 18.64 8.00 -4.86
C ASP A 45 18.77 6.48 -4.72
N GLN A 46 19.35 6.02 -3.61
CA GLN A 46 19.45 4.58 -3.33
C GLN A 46 18.08 3.96 -3.04
N LEU A 47 17.21 4.65 -2.30
CA LEU A 47 15.91 4.12 -1.89
C LEU A 47 14.99 3.87 -3.09
N LEU A 48 14.99 4.81 -4.04
CA LEU A 48 14.18 4.75 -5.26
C LEU A 48 14.88 4.00 -6.40
N GLY A 49 16.02 3.34 -6.14
CA GLY A 49 16.85 2.71 -7.16
C GLY A 49 16.19 1.57 -7.94
N GLN A 50 15.10 1.00 -7.43
CA GLN A 50 14.30 0.00 -8.16
C GLN A 50 13.23 0.60 -9.07
N MET A 51 12.97 1.91 -8.99
CA MET A 51 11.99 2.57 -9.85
C MET A 51 12.60 3.01 -11.19
N GLY A 52 11.74 3.19 -12.20
CA GLY A 52 12.13 3.56 -13.57
C GLY A 52 12.52 2.37 -14.45
N GLN A 53 12.06 1.16 -14.12
CA GLN A 53 12.34 -0.05 -14.89
C GLN A 53 11.24 -0.27 -15.93
N SER A 54 11.59 -0.26 -17.22
CA SER A 54 10.67 -0.58 -18.32
C SER A 54 10.32 -2.07 -18.42
N THR A 55 11.16 -2.94 -17.86
CA THR A 55 10.97 -4.41 -17.83
C THR A 55 11.38 -4.94 -16.46
N PRO A 56 10.60 -4.67 -15.40
CA PRO A 56 10.94 -5.10 -14.06
C PRO A 56 10.84 -6.61 -13.91
N THR A 57 11.69 -7.17 -13.05
CA THR A 57 11.55 -8.58 -12.65
C THR A 57 10.49 -8.67 -11.55
N HIS A 58 9.33 -9.21 -11.89
CA HIS A 58 8.27 -9.44 -10.90
C HIS A 58 8.57 -10.68 -10.04
N PRO A 59 8.14 -10.68 -8.76
CA PRO A 59 8.16 -11.89 -7.95
C PRO A 59 7.32 -12.99 -8.60
N ALA A 60 7.80 -14.23 -8.48
CA ALA A 60 7.06 -15.39 -8.95
C ALA A 60 5.68 -15.49 -8.26
N PRO A 61 4.65 -16.01 -8.96
CA PRO A 61 3.39 -16.41 -8.35
C PRO A 61 3.60 -17.23 -7.07
N PRO A 62 2.79 -17.03 -6.01
CA PRO A 62 2.83 -17.94 -4.86
C PRO A 62 2.44 -19.35 -5.26
N LEU A 63 3.06 -20.33 -4.59
CA LEU A 63 2.66 -21.73 -4.63
C LEU A 63 1.77 -22.03 -3.44
N ASP A 64 0.95 -23.07 -3.54
CA ASP A 64 0.31 -23.62 -2.36
C ASP A 64 1.37 -24.26 -1.41
N PRO A 65 1.02 -24.52 -0.14
CA PRO A 65 1.92 -25.14 0.82
C PRO A 65 2.47 -26.53 0.44
N SER A 66 1.83 -27.21 -0.50
CA SER A 66 2.24 -28.51 -1.02
C SER A 66 3.15 -28.38 -2.24
N GLY A 67 3.50 -27.16 -2.65
CA GLY A 67 4.35 -26.86 -3.81
C GLY A 67 3.62 -26.89 -5.15
N ASN A 68 2.29 -26.97 -5.15
CA ASN A 68 1.50 -26.97 -6.38
C ASN A 68 1.34 -25.56 -6.93
N ASP A 69 1.33 -25.46 -8.26
CA ASP A 69 0.88 -24.25 -8.95
C ASP A 69 -0.62 -24.03 -8.68
N MET A 70 -0.97 -22.81 -8.30
CA MET A 70 -2.36 -22.39 -8.07
C MET A 70 -3.10 -22.00 -9.35
N GLY A 71 -2.41 -21.99 -10.50
CA GLY A 71 -2.96 -21.64 -11.81
C GLY A 71 -3.28 -20.14 -11.93
N LEU A 72 -2.47 -19.28 -11.30
CA LEU A 72 -2.75 -17.82 -11.28
C LEU A 72 -2.64 -17.17 -12.66
N ASP A 73 -1.81 -17.73 -13.53
CA ASP A 73 -1.60 -17.26 -14.91
C ASP A 73 -2.36 -18.14 -15.94
N GLN A 74 -3.10 -19.16 -15.50
CA GLN A 74 -3.81 -20.08 -16.40
C GLN A 74 -5.15 -19.49 -16.83
N VAL A 75 -5.34 -19.37 -18.15
CA VAL A 75 -6.64 -19.04 -18.75
C VAL A 75 -7.29 -20.36 -19.20
N TYR A 76 -8.53 -20.60 -18.79
CA TYR A 76 -9.19 -21.89 -19.00
C TYR A 76 -9.82 -21.99 -20.39
N THR A 77 -9.39 -22.95 -21.21
CA THR A 77 -9.90 -23.12 -22.59
C THR A 77 -11.22 -23.88 -22.67
N VAL A 78 -11.59 -24.65 -21.64
CA VAL A 78 -12.86 -25.38 -21.50
C VAL A 78 -13.22 -25.51 -20.01
N ASP A 79 -14.51 -25.63 -19.67
CA ASP A 79 -15.02 -25.86 -18.30
C ASP A 79 -14.57 -27.19 -17.64
N GLN A 80 -13.70 -27.97 -18.31
CA GLN A 80 -13.35 -29.35 -17.93
C GLN A 80 -11.95 -29.53 -17.33
N ASP A 81 -11.17 -28.47 -17.11
CA ASP A 81 -9.89 -28.63 -16.42
C ASP A 81 -10.13 -29.02 -14.95
N SER A 82 -9.42 -30.06 -14.50
CA SER A 82 -9.49 -30.48 -13.10
C SER A 82 -9.04 -29.30 -12.22
N PRO A 83 -9.87 -28.82 -11.27
CA PRO A 83 -9.47 -27.72 -10.42
C PRO A 83 -8.20 -28.13 -9.65
N PRO A 84 -7.22 -27.23 -9.49
CA PRO A 84 -6.08 -27.52 -8.63
C PRO A 84 -6.54 -27.96 -7.23
N PRO A 85 -5.77 -28.80 -6.53
CA PRO A 85 -6.21 -29.45 -5.29
C PRO A 85 -6.54 -28.46 -4.16
N THR A 86 -6.03 -27.23 -4.25
CA THR A 86 -6.32 -26.12 -3.34
C THR A 86 -7.67 -25.47 -3.65
N SER A 87 -8.54 -25.28 -2.65
CA SER A 87 -9.84 -24.60 -2.85
C SER A 87 -9.66 -23.13 -3.28
N ASN A 88 -10.66 -22.57 -3.96
CA ASN A 88 -10.62 -21.17 -4.42
C ASN A 88 -10.47 -20.18 -3.26
N ASP A 89 -11.09 -20.45 -2.10
CA ASP A 89 -10.95 -19.63 -0.90
C ASP A 89 -9.50 -19.59 -0.41
N LYS A 90 -8.84 -20.77 -0.38
CA LYS A 90 -7.44 -20.86 0.00
C LYS A 90 -6.52 -20.16 -0.99
N ARG A 91 -6.79 -20.26 -2.29
CA ARG A 91 -6.00 -19.52 -3.29
C ARG A 91 -6.10 -18.00 -3.11
N ARG A 92 -7.30 -17.47 -2.83
CA ARG A 92 -7.46 -16.04 -2.49
C ARG A 92 -6.65 -15.68 -1.25
N GLU A 93 -6.77 -16.49 -0.19
CA GLU A 93 -6.01 -16.30 1.05
C GLU A 93 -4.50 -16.29 0.79
N TYR A 94 -3.99 -17.21 -0.02
CA TYR A 94 -2.57 -17.34 -0.35
C TYR A 94 -2.05 -16.20 -1.23
N VAL A 95 -2.83 -15.71 -2.20
CA VAL A 95 -2.46 -14.53 -3.01
C VAL A 95 -2.33 -13.28 -2.14
N ILE A 96 -3.27 -13.04 -1.23
CA ILE A 96 -3.20 -11.86 -0.34
C ILE A 96 -2.05 -12.04 0.67
N SER A 97 -1.86 -13.24 1.20
CA SER A 97 -0.77 -13.54 2.13
C SER A 97 0.62 -13.42 1.47
N TRP A 98 0.75 -13.83 0.22
CA TRP A 98 1.95 -13.61 -0.58
C TRP A 98 2.28 -12.12 -0.70
N TRP A 99 1.29 -11.27 -0.95
CA TRP A 99 1.53 -9.83 -1.01
C TRP A 99 2.00 -9.27 0.34
N VAL A 100 1.38 -9.68 1.45
CA VAL A 100 1.86 -9.32 2.80
C VAL A 100 3.29 -9.81 3.05
N ARG A 101 3.64 -11.01 2.55
CA ARG A 101 5.02 -11.51 2.64
C ARG A 101 6.01 -10.65 1.84
N ARG A 102 5.61 -10.08 0.70
CA ARG A 102 6.43 -9.11 -0.05
C ARG A 102 6.66 -7.82 0.74
N MET A 103 5.68 -7.37 1.52
CA MET A 103 5.84 -6.21 2.42
C MET A 103 6.87 -6.45 3.54
N LEU A 104 7.15 -7.72 3.85
CA LEU A 104 8.15 -8.16 4.84
C LEU A 104 9.53 -8.47 4.21
N ASP A 105 9.76 -8.10 2.95
CA ASP A 105 11.03 -8.39 2.26
C ASP A 105 12.22 -7.76 3.00
N PRO A 106 13.33 -8.51 3.19
CA PRO A 106 14.53 -8.01 3.85
C PRO A 106 15.26 -6.93 3.05
N ASN A 107 14.95 -6.75 1.76
CA ASN A 107 15.46 -5.64 0.96
C ASN A 107 14.48 -4.46 1.01
N ILE A 108 14.87 -3.37 1.69
CA ILE A 108 14.05 -2.16 1.80
C ILE A 108 13.62 -1.56 0.45
N GLN A 109 14.41 -1.69 -0.61
CA GLN A 109 14.01 -1.18 -1.92
C GLN A 109 12.79 -1.94 -2.46
N GLN A 110 12.66 -3.23 -2.15
CA GLN A 110 11.46 -4.00 -2.49
C GLN A 110 10.26 -3.54 -1.67
N THR A 111 10.46 -3.16 -0.40
CA THR A 111 9.34 -2.68 0.43
C THR A 111 8.90 -1.26 0.09
N VAL A 112 9.74 -0.44 -0.57
CA VAL A 112 9.33 0.80 -1.23
C VAL A 112 8.36 0.51 -2.38
N ILE A 113 8.69 -0.47 -3.23
CA ILE A 113 7.79 -0.91 -4.31
C ILE A 113 6.46 -1.39 -3.73
N GLU A 114 6.47 -2.17 -2.65
CA GLU A 114 5.23 -2.60 -2.00
C GLU A 114 4.46 -1.46 -1.30
N LYS A 115 5.16 -0.43 -0.80
CA LYS A 115 4.53 0.77 -0.22
C LYS A 115 3.79 1.58 -1.28
N ILE A 116 4.37 1.74 -2.47
CA ILE A 116 3.72 2.37 -3.62
C ILE A 116 2.59 1.49 -4.17
N THR A 117 2.80 0.17 -4.20
CA THR A 117 1.76 -0.81 -4.56
C THR A 117 0.56 -0.70 -3.61
N LEU A 118 0.80 -0.52 -2.30
CA LEU A 118 -0.24 -0.27 -1.31
C LEU A 118 -0.96 1.07 -1.55
N TRP A 119 -0.24 2.15 -1.87
CA TRP A 119 -0.87 3.41 -2.25
C TRP A 119 -1.78 3.25 -3.48
N LEU A 120 -1.30 2.56 -4.52
CA LEU A 120 -2.09 2.30 -5.72
C LEU A 120 -3.33 1.45 -5.41
N HIS A 121 -3.21 0.42 -4.56
CA HIS A 121 -4.37 -0.35 -4.10
C HIS A 121 -5.35 0.52 -3.30
N VAL A 122 -4.86 1.42 -2.44
CA VAL A 122 -5.71 2.34 -1.67
C VAL A 122 -6.44 3.31 -2.61
N HIS A 123 -5.77 3.80 -3.64
CA HIS A 123 -6.31 4.80 -4.58
C HIS A 123 -7.23 4.18 -5.62
N PHE A 124 -6.81 3.10 -6.28
CA PHE A 124 -7.57 2.36 -7.31
C PHE A 124 -8.19 1.11 -6.69
N THR A 125 -9.04 1.29 -5.68
CA THR A 125 -9.47 0.16 -4.86
C THR A 125 -10.43 -0.81 -5.56
N THR A 126 -10.57 -2.02 -5.00
CA THR A 126 -11.63 -2.97 -5.33
C THR A 126 -12.15 -3.67 -4.07
N ILE A 127 -13.38 -4.19 -4.12
CA ILE A 127 -14.03 -4.90 -3.01
C ILE A 127 -14.29 -6.36 -3.40
N ILE A 128 -13.57 -7.29 -2.77
CA ILE A 128 -13.69 -8.74 -3.06
C ILE A 128 -15.00 -9.35 -2.58
N SER A 129 -15.60 -8.82 -1.52
CA SER A 129 -16.81 -9.39 -0.92
C SER A 129 -18.08 -9.12 -1.73
N ASN A 130 -18.11 -8.08 -2.57
CA ASN A 130 -19.31 -7.68 -3.30
C ASN A 130 -19.68 -8.67 -4.43
N ASN A 131 -18.70 -9.13 -5.20
CA ASN A 131 -18.96 -9.74 -6.51
C ASN A 131 -18.31 -11.12 -6.71
N GLY A 132 -17.88 -11.79 -5.62
CA GLY A 132 -17.29 -13.13 -5.69
C GLY A 132 -15.96 -13.17 -6.46
N MET A 133 -15.12 -12.14 -6.30
CA MET A 133 -13.89 -11.95 -7.06
C MET A 133 -12.98 -13.17 -7.07
N ALA A 134 -12.48 -13.54 -8.25
CA ALA A 134 -11.61 -14.71 -8.42
C ALA A 134 -10.14 -14.40 -8.10
N PHE A 135 -9.43 -15.42 -7.60
CA PHE A 135 -8.04 -15.31 -7.17
C PHE A 135 -7.05 -14.88 -8.29
N PRO A 136 -7.18 -15.27 -9.58
CA PRO A 136 -6.26 -14.80 -10.62
C PRO A 136 -6.36 -13.29 -10.83
N PHE A 137 -7.57 -12.73 -10.72
CA PHE A 137 -7.80 -11.30 -10.95
C PHE A 137 -7.05 -10.48 -9.89
N LEU A 138 -7.07 -10.94 -8.63
CA LEU A 138 -6.31 -10.31 -7.54
C LEU A 138 -4.81 -10.32 -7.79
N TYR A 139 -4.28 -11.46 -8.26
CA TYR A 139 -2.85 -11.58 -8.58
C TYR A 139 -2.45 -10.64 -9.71
N HIS A 140 -3.20 -10.62 -10.81
CA HIS A 140 -2.91 -9.76 -11.96
C HIS A 140 -3.08 -8.28 -11.65
N GLN A 141 -4.09 -7.90 -10.87
CA GLN A 141 -4.27 -6.54 -10.43
C GLN A 141 -3.09 -6.09 -9.53
N ASN A 142 -2.67 -6.95 -8.59
CA ASN A 142 -1.47 -6.70 -7.78
C ASN A 142 -0.21 -6.51 -8.63
N LYS A 143 -0.04 -7.38 -9.65
CA LYS A 143 1.07 -7.30 -10.59
C LYS A 143 1.03 -5.99 -11.38
N LEU A 144 -0.15 -5.54 -11.80
CA LEU A 144 -0.34 -4.25 -12.49
C LEU A 144 -0.01 -3.06 -11.59
N TYR A 145 -0.46 -3.05 -10.33
CA TYR A 145 -0.03 -2.05 -9.33
C TYR A 145 1.49 -2.04 -9.21
N ARG A 146 2.10 -3.21 -9.06
CA ARG A 146 3.56 -3.34 -8.89
C ARG A 146 4.32 -2.88 -10.15
N SER A 147 3.81 -3.14 -11.35
CA SER A 147 4.40 -2.63 -12.61
C SER A 147 4.46 -1.10 -12.62
N CYS A 148 3.38 -0.43 -12.21
CA CYS A 148 3.37 1.03 -12.07
C CYS A 148 4.33 1.50 -10.97
N ALA A 149 4.39 0.81 -9.82
CA ALA A 149 5.33 1.11 -8.75
C ALA A 149 6.81 1.00 -9.19
N PHE A 150 7.16 0.01 -10.02
CA PHE A 150 8.48 -0.10 -10.65
C PHE A 150 8.75 0.99 -11.71
N GLY A 151 7.74 1.72 -12.16
CA GLY A 151 7.85 2.69 -13.24
C GLY A 151 7.83 2.06 -14.64
N GLN A 152 7.35 0.83 -14.77
CA GLN A 152 7.08 0.21 -16.09
C GLN A 152 6.03 0.99 -16.85
N TYR A 153 5.04 1.52 -16.13
CA TYR A 153 3.98 2.37 -16.65
C TYR A 153 3.96 3.67 -15.82
N ASN A 154 3.75 4.81 -16.49
CA ASN A 154 3.35 6.04 -15.80
C ASN A 154 1.87 5.96 -15.37
N LEU A 155 1.39 6.91 -14.55
CA LEU A 155 0.00 6.85 -14.06
C LEU A 155 -1.05 6.90 -15.18
N LYS A 156 -0.74 7.57 -16.31
CA LYS A 156 -1.62 7.66 -17.47
C LYS A 156 -1.82 6.29 -18.13
N GLU A 157 -0.72 5.62 -18.49
CA GLU A 157 -0.77 4.28 -19.06
C GLU A 157 -1.32 3.25 -18.08
N PHE A 158 -0.97 3.39 -16.80
CA PHE A 158 -1.55 2.58 -15.74
C PHE A 158 -3.08 2.75 -15.66
N SER A 159 -3.62 3.97 -15.77
CA SER A 159 -5.08 4.21 -15.78
C SER A 159 -5.76 3.52 -16.97
N VAL A 160 -5.17 3.57 -18.18
CA VAL A 160 -5.68 2.80 -19.34
C VAL A 160 -5.74 1.30 -19.01
N ARG A 161 -4.66 0.76 -18.46
CA ARG A 161 -4.55 -0.67 -18.14
C ARG A 161 -5.50 -1.09 -17.01
N MET A 162 -5.65 -0.26 -15.99
CA MET A 162 -6.59 -0.48 -14.88
C MET A 162 -8.05 -0.40 -15.35
N SER A 163 -8.36 0.46 -16.32
CA SER A 163 -9.68 0.49 -16.97
C SER A 163 -10.02 -0.78 -17.75
N LYS A 164 -9.00 -1.58 -18.08
CA LYS A 164 -9.12 -2.89 -18.76
C LYS A 164 -8.93 -4.05 -17.77
N ASP A 165 -8.69 -3.81 -16.48
CA ASP A 165 -8.38 -4.86 -15.50
C ASP A 165 -9.63 -5.68 -15.12
N ALA A 166 -9.48 -7.01 -15.06
CA ALA A 166 -10.60 -7.92 -14.82
C ALA A 166 -11.24 -7.75 -13.43
N ALA A 167 -10.44 -7.48 -12.38
CA ALA A 167 -10.95 -7.21 -11.05
C ALA A 167 -11.71 -5.88 -11.02
N MET A 168 -11.19 -4.84 -11.67
CA MET A 168 -11.85 -3.53 -11.77
C MET A 168 -13.16 -3.59 -12.57
N LEU A 169 -13.16 -4.28 -13.72
CA LEU A 169 -14.35 -4.48 -14.55
C LEU A 169 -15.45 -5.29 -13.84
N LEU A 170 -15.06 -6.24 -12.97
CA LEU A 170 -16.01 -6.96 -12.11
C LEU A 170 -16.53 -6.05 -11.00
N PHE A 171 -15.65 -5.29 -10.34
CA PHE A 171 -15.99 -4.46 -9.19
C PHE A 171 -16.99 -3.34 -9.54
N LEU A 172 -16.80 -2.69 -10.69
CA LEU A 172 -17.60 -1.52 -11.11
C LEU A 172 -18.62 -1.86 -12.20
N ASP A 173 -19.02 -3.13 -12.27
CA ASP A 173 -20.03 -3.64 -13.22
C ASP A 173 -19.74 -3.32 -14.70
N GLY A 174 -18.46 -3.13 -15.06
CA GLY A 174 -18.02 -2.91 -16.43
C GLY A 174 -18.44 -4.06 -17.36
N GLY A 175 -18.47 -5.28 -16.82
CA GLY A 175 -19.00 -6.48 -17.49
C GLY A 175 -20.47 -6.35 -17.98
N LEU A 176 -21.26 -5.46 -17.37
CA LEU A 176 -22.68 -5.26 -17.66
C LEU A 176 -22.96 -4.05 -18.57
N ASN A 177 -21.94 -3.24 -18.85
CA ASN A 177 -22.03 -1.98 -19.59
C ASN A 177 -22.11 -2.21 -21.11
N THR A 178 -23.24 -1.91 -21.74
CA THR A 178 -23.46 -2.06 -23.19
C THR A 178 -23.97 -0.77 -23.81
N LYS A 179 -23.84 -0.63 -25.14
CA LYS A 179 -24.43 0.48 -25.90
C LYS A 179 -25.94 0.66 -25.72
N THR A 180 -26.66 -0.39 -25.32
CA THR A 180 -28.11 -0.37 -25.07
C THR A 180 -28.47 -0.24 -23.60
N ARG A 181 -27.51 -0.42 -22.69
CA ARG A 181 -27.66 -0.32 -21.24
C ARG A 181 -26.35 0.21 -20.67
N VAL A 182 -26.19 1.53 -20.81
CA VAL A 182 -25.03 2.25 -20.29
C VAL A 182 -25.06 2.19 -18.77
N ASN A 183 -23.96 1.74 -18.17
CA ASN A 183 -23.76 1.71 -16.72
C ASN A 183 -22.72 2.77 -16.33
N GLU A 184 -23.18 3.79 -15.62
CA GLU A 184 -22.39 4.96 -15.25
C GLU A 184 -21.34 4.70 -14.16
N ASN A 185 -21.47 3.62 -13.38
CA ASN A 185 -20.65 3.37 -12.19
C ASN A 185 -19.14 3.53 -12.49
N PHE A 186 -18.62 2.82 -13.49
CA PHE A 186 -17.19 2.93 -13.79
C PHE A 186 -16.80 4.30 -14.36
N GLY A 187 -17.65 4.91 -15.19
CA GLY A 187 -17.41 6.27 -15.69
C GLY A 187 -17.31 7.28 -14.54
N ARG A 188 -18.18 7.14 -13.53
CA ARG A 188 -18.22 7.99 -12.34
C ARG A 188 -16.95 7.82 -11.51
N GLU A 189 -16.62 6.59 -11.11
CA GLU A 189 -15.45 6.37 -10.25
C GLU A 189 -14.14 6.70 -10.94
N LEU A 190 -14.05 6.46 -12.27
CA LEU A 190 -12.88 6.84 -13.04
C LEU A 190 -12.61 8.34 -12.96
N LEU A 191 -13.63 9.18 -13.16
CA LEU A 191 -13.51 10.64 -13.06
C LEU A 191 -13.37 11.10 -11.59
N GLU A 192 -14.26 10.64 -10.72
CA GLU A 192 -14.43 11.13 -9.35
C GLU A 192 -13.30 10.70 -8.40
N LEU A 193 -12.90 9.43 -8.45
CA LEU A 193 -12.02 8.82 -7.46
C LEU A 193 -10.62 8.53 -7.99
N TYR A 194 -10.51 8.18 -9.27
CA TYR A 194 -9.26 7.61 -9.77
C TYR A 194 -8.39 8.59 -10.53
N THR A 195 -8.97 9.61 -11.17
CA THR A 195 -8.22 10.49 -12.09
C THR A 195 -8.36 11.99 -11.79
N ILE A 196 -9.37 12.67 -12.31
CA ILE A 196 -9.47 14.14 -12.27
C ILE A 196 -9.98 14.66 -10.92
N GLY A 197 -10.71 13.82 -10.19
CA GLY A 197 -11.29 14.15 -8.90
C GLY A 197 -12.60 14.91 -9.02
N LYS A 198 -13.47 14.77 -8.00
CA LYS A 198 -14.77 15.47 -7.91
C LYS A 198 -14.69 16.99 -8.05
N GLY A 199 -13.70 17.62 -7.44
CA GLY A 199 -13.63 19.08 -7.29
C GLY A 199 -14.82 19.68 -6.51
N PRO A 200 -14.80 21.00 -6.23
CA PRO A 200 -15.97 21.69 -5.69
C PRO A 200 -17.20 21.57 -6.60
N GLN A 201 -18.36 21.40 -5.98
CA GLN A 201 -19.65 21.37 -6.67
C GLN A 201 -20.11 22.80 -7.00
N ILE A 202 -20.54 23.01 -8.24
CA ILE A 202 -21.12 24.27 -8.74
C ILE A 202 -22.65 24.20 -8.67
N ALA A 203 -23.22 23.09 -9.15
CA ALA A 203 -24.65 22.76 -9.07
C ALA A 203 -24.85 21.23 -8.96
N GLU A 204 -26.09 20.77 -8.83
CA GLU A 204 -26.40 19.34 -8.87
C GLU A 204 -25.93 18.74 -10.21
N GLY A 205 -25.03 17.74 -10.16
CA GLY A 205 -24.43 17.16 -11.35
C GLY A 205 -23.43 18.05 -12.10
N ASP A 206 -23.02 19.21 -11.57
CA ASP A 206 -21.99 20.08 -12.19
C ASP A 206 -20.90 20.39 -11.18
N TYR A 207 -19.68 19.96 -11.49
CA TYR A 207 -18.49 20.20 -10.68
C TYR A 207 -17.48 21.05 -11.45
N THR A 208 -16.54 21.62 -10.71
CA THR A 208 -15.41 22.37 -11.29
C THR A 208 -14.54 21.54 -12.25
N THR A 209 -14.61 20.21 -12.21
CA THR A 209 -13.75 19.30 -12.98
C THR A 209 -14.50 18.45 -14.02
N TYR A 210 -15.77 18.12 -13.82
CA TYR A 210 -16.62 17.37 -14.76
C TYR A 210 -18.10 17.61 -14.48
N THR A 211 -18.97 17.20 -15.40
CA THR A 211 -20.44 17.17 -15.22
C THR A 211 -20.99 15.74 -15.20
N GLU A 212 -22.24 15.57 -14.79
CA GLU A 212 -22.93 14.28 -14.85
C GLU A 212 -23.04 13.74 -16.29
N ASP A 213 -23.17 14.64 -17.27
CA ASP A 213 -23.14 14.24 -18.68
C ASP A 213 -21.77 13.68 -19.09
N ASP A 214 -20.67 14.17 -18.50
CA ASP A 214 -19.32 13.61 -18.71
C ASP A 214 -19.22 12.19 -18.15
N VAL A 215 -19.86 11.92 -17.02
CA VAL A 215 -19.91 10.59 -16.40
C VAL A 215 -20.60 9.60 -17.35
N ILE A 216 -21.78 9.96 -17.87
CA ILE A 216 -22.52 9.14 -18.83
C ILE A 216 -21.71 8.97 -20.13
N THR A 217 -21.05 10.03 -20.58
CA THR A 217 -20.23 10.02 -21.80
C THR A 217 -18.99 9.13 -21.65
N ALA A 218 -18.32 9.16 -20.50
CA ALA A 218 -17.24 8.26 -20.16
C ALA A 218 -17.72 6.80 -20.09
N ALA A 219 -18.90 6.57 -19.51
CA ALA A 219 -19.51 5.24 -19.48
C ALA A 219 -19.78 4.68 -20.88
N ARG A 220 -20.14 5.54 -21.85
CA ARG A 220 -20.31 5.13 -23.26
C ARG A 220 -18.99 4.68 -23.89
N VAL A 221 -17.88 5.37 -23.62
CA VAL A 221 -16.53 4.94 -24.05
C VAL A 221 -16.17 3.56 -23.46
N LEU A 222 -16.57 3.29 -22.22
CA LEU A 222 -16.29 2.04 -21.51
C LEU A 222 -17.23 0.87 -21.89
N THR A 223 -18.15 1.04 -22.84
CA THR A 223 -19.00 -0.07 -23.30
C THR A 223 -18.17 -1.14 -24.03
N GLY A 224 -18.57 -2.41 -23.95
CA GLY A 224 -17.89 -3.51 -24.67
C GLY A 224 -16.77 -4.22 -23.91
N PHE A 225 -16.13 -3.59 -22.93
CA PHE A 225 -15.11 -4.23 -22.08
C PHE A 225 -15.74 -5.25 -21.12
N ARG A 226 -15.16 -6.44 -20.99
CA ARG A 226 -15.66 -7.53 -20.14
C ARG A 226 -14.51 -8.25 -19.45
N HIS A 227 -14.68 -8.59 -18.17
CA HIS A 227 -13.94 -9.69 -17.55
C HIS A 227 -14.39 -11.05 -18.14
N THR A 228 -13.51 -12.04 -18.12
CA THR A 228 -13.81 -13.44 -18.49
C THR A 228 -13.04 -14.41 -17.60
N TYR A 229 -13.64 -15.58 -17.33
CA TYR A 229 -12.98 -16.71 -16.67
C TYR A 229 -12.52 -17.78 -17.66
N LEU A 230 -13.01 -17.71 -18.89
CA LEU A 230 -12.68 -18.60 -19.99
C LEU A 230 -11.71 -17.91 -20.95
N GLU A 231 -11.03 -18.71 -21.77
CA GLU A 231 -10.23 -18.22 -22.89
C GLU A 231 -11.12 -17.33 -23.78
N PRO A 232 -10.79 -16.03 -23.87
CA PRO A 232 -11.63 -15.10 -24.60
C PRO A 232 -11.62 -15.40 -26.10
N THR A 233 -12.77 -15.27 -26.74
CA THR A 233 -12.89 -15.42 -28.20
C THR A 233 -12.28 -14.23 -28.95
N GLU A 234 -12.20 -13.06 -28.29
CA GLU A 234 -11.68 -11.81 -28.82
C GLU A 234 -10.74 -11.14 -27.80
N ARG A 235 -9.44 -11.41 -27.93
CA ARG A 235 -8.47 -11.00 -26.91
C ARG A 235 -7.77 -9.66 -27.16
N GLY A 236 -7.68 -9.18 -28.40
CA GLY A 236 -7.03 -7.91 -28.75
C GLY A 236 -5.72 -7.63 -27.99
N ALA A 237 -5.47 -6.35 -27.65
CA ALA A 237 -4.36 -5.90 -26.80
C ALA A 237 -4.74 -5.80 -25.31
N LEU A 238 -5.55 -6.73 -24.80
CA LEU A 238 -6.12 -6.68 -23.45
C LEU A 238 -5.30 -7.48 -22.42
N PRO A 239 -5.36 -7.11 -21.13
CA PRO A 239 -4.76 -7.91 -20.07
C PRO A 239 -5.42 -9.30 -19.97
N PRO A 240 -4.79 -10.25 -19.24
CA PRO A 240 -5.42 -11.54 -18.93
C PRO A 240 -6.83 -11.39 -18.38
N PHE A 241 -7.67 -12.39 -18.64
CA PHE A 241 -9.05 -12.46 -18.13
C PHE A 241 -9.96 -11.31 -18.57
N THR A 242 -9.65 -10.65 -19.69
CA THR A 242 -10.46 -9.56 -20.25
C THR A 242 -10.66 -9.76 -21.74
N GLU A 243 -11.82 -9.34 -22.23
CA GLU A 243 -12.17 -9.25 -23.65
C GLU A 243 -12.88 -7.93 -23.98
N PHE A 244 -12.91 -7.60 -25.27
CA PHE A 244 -13.66 -6.46 -25.78
C PHE A 244 -14.62 -6.96 -26.86
N ARG A 245 -15.92 -6.75 -26.65
CA ARG A 245 -16.98 -7.17 -27.56
C ARG A 245 -17.49 -5.97 -28.34
N ASP A 246 -17.03 -5.83 -29.57
CA ASP A 246 -17.37 -4.71 -30.46
C ASP A 246 -18.89 -4.60 -30.72
N GLY A 247 -19.59 -5.74 -30.83
CA GLY A 247 -21.03 -5.80 -31.10
C GLY A 247 -21.89 -5.11 -30.05
N VAL A 248 -21.38 -4.92 -28.83
CA VAL A 248 -22.07 -4.22 -27.73
C VAL A 248 -21.40 -2.92 -27.31
N HIS A 249 -20.36 -2.46 -28.04
CA HIS A 249 -19.76 -1.15 -27.88
C HIS A 249 -20.58 -0.07 -28.60
N ASP A 250 -20.72 1.10 -27.98
CA ASP A 250 -21.32 2.26 -28.63
C ASP A 250 -20.32 2.84 -29.61
N THR A 251 -20.63 2.86 -30.90
CA THR A 251 -19.68 3.32 -31.94
C THR A 251 -19.90 4.77 -32.35
N ASN A 252 -20.81 5.49 -31.68
CA ASN A 252 -21.05 6.91 -31.97
C ASN A 252 -19.98 7.79 -31.34
N ASN A 253 -19.85 9.02 -31.84
CA ASN A 253 -19.01 10.05 -31.21
C ASN A 253 -19.49 10.34 -29.76
N LYS A 254 -18.52 10.58 -28.87
CA LYS A 254 -18.72 10.93 -27.47
C LYS A 254 -18.13 12.33 -27.22
N THR A 255 -19.00 13.32 -27.07
CA THR A 255 -18.58 14.71 -26.81
C THR A 255 -18.72 14.99 -25.32
N PHE A 256 -17.62 15.38 -24.70
CA PHE A 256 -17.59 15.81 -23.30
C PHE A 256 -17.98 17.28 -23.20
N SER A 257 -18.26 17.73 -21.99
CA SER A 257 -18.68 19.08 -21.65
C SER A 257 -17.58 20.13 -21.84
N ASP A 258 -17.90 21.38 -21.52
CA ASP A 258 -16.95 22.48 -21.47
C ASP A 258 -15.80 22.25 -20.47
N LYS A 259 -15.98 21.41 -19.44
CA LYS A 259 -14.91 21.04 -18.50
C LYS A 259 -13.76 20.31 -19.18
N PHE A 260 -14.04 19.63 -20.28
CA PHE A 260 -13.06 18.98 -21.15
C PHE A 260 -12.92 19.69 -22.50
N ASN A 261 -13.14 21.01 -22.54
CA ASN A 261 -13.03 21.85 -23.74
C ASN A 261 -13.95 21.41 -24.90
N ASN A 262 -15.11 20.81 -24.61
CA ASN A 262 -16.01 20.22 -25.59
C ASN A 262 -15.34 19.18 -26.50
N GLN A 263 -14.31 18.48 -26.00
CA GLN A 263 -13.57 17.50 -26.78
C GLN A 263 -14.45 16.31 -27.15
N THR A 264 -14.34 15.87 -28.40
CA THR A 264 -15.05 14.69 -28.92
C THR A 264 -14.08 13.53 -29.10
N ILE A 265 -14.39 12.40 -28.44
CA ILE A 265 -13.79 11.10 -28.76
C ILE A 265 -14.51 10.54 -29.98
N THR A 266 -13.74 10.29 -31.04
CA THR A 266 -14.28 9.80 -32.32
C THR A 266 -14.70 8.36 -32.16
N GLY A 267 -15.96 8.06 -32.50
CA GLY A 267 -16.51 6.72 -32.45
C GLY A 267 -15.83 5.76 -33.43
N ARG A 268 -15.50 4.56 -32.97
CA ARG A 268 -14.82 3.50 -33.74
C ARG A 268 -15.64 2.22 -33.71
N SER A 269 -15.50 1.41 -34.76
CA SER A 269 -16.17 0.10 -34.90
C SER A 269 -15.13 -1.01 -34.92
N GLY A 270 -15.56 -2.26 -34.67
CA GLY A 270 -14.65 -3.40 -34.64
C GLY A 270 -13.66 -3.33 -33.48
N ALA A 271 -12.54 -4.03 -33.63
CA ALA A 271 -11.47 -4.06 -32.63
C ALA A 271 -10.86 -2.67 -32.32
N ASP A 272 -10.98 -1.71 -33.24
CA ASP A 272 -10.47 -0.35 -33.05
C ASP A 272 -11.22 0.43 -31.97
N GLY A 273 -12.43 -0.01 -31.58
CA GLY A 273 -13.19 0.56 -30.46
C GLY A 273 -12.41 0.59 -29.14
N ILE A 274 -11.48 -0.35 -28.93
CA ILE A 274 -10.64 -0.41 -27.73
C ILE A 274 -9.82 0.88 -27.54
N ASN A 275 -9.41 1.52 -28.64
CA ASN A 275 -8.53 2.69 -28.61
C ASN A 275 -9.25 3.99 -28.20
N GLU A 276 -10.59 3.99 -28.11
CA GLU A 276 -11.32 5.15 -27.59
C GLU A 276 -11.05 5.41 -26.10
N LEU A 277 -10.77 4.33 -25.35
CA LEU A 277 -10.38 4.44 -23.95
C LEU A 277 -9.06 5.20 -23.80
N ASP A 278 -8.09 4.90 -24.66
CA ASP A 278 -6.79 5.59 -24.68
C ASP A 278 -7.00 7.10 -24.95
N ASP A 279 -7.82 7.48 -25.94
CA ASP A 279 -8.13 8.90 -26.21
C ASP A 279 -8.85 9.60 -25.04
N MET A 280 -9.77 8.92 -24.35
CA MET A 280 -10.46 9.47 -23.20
C MET A 280 -9.50 9.69 -22.02
N ILE A 281 -8.62 8.74 -21.74
CA ILE A 281 -7.61 8.89 -20.69
C ILE A 281 -6.61 9.99 -21.06
N ASP A 282 -6.22 10.11 -22.33
CA ASP A 282 -5.41 11.22 -22.85
C ASP A 282 -6.06 12.58 -22.57
N MET A 283 -7.35 12.72 -22.87
CA MET A 283 -8.13 13.92 -22.58
C MET A 283 -8.17 14.23 -21.09
N ILE A 284 -8.44 13.24 -20.23
CA ILE A 284 -8.48 13.41 -18.77
C ILE A 284 -7.12 13.88 -18.24
N PHE A 285 -6.03 13.24 -18.67
CA PHE A 285 -4.67 13.56 -18.21
C PHE A 285 -4.12 14.87 -18.81
N SER A 286 -4.78 15.44 -19.83
CA SER A 286 -4.47 16.79 -20.32
C SER A 286 -4.98 17.90 -19.41
N GLN A 287 -5.94 17.60 -18.52
CA GLN A 287 -6.47 18.58 -17.57
C GLN A 287 -5.52 18.79 -16.39
N SER A 288 -5.26 20.06 -16.04
CA SER A 288 -4.38 20.40 -14.91
C SER A 288 -4.90 19.88 -13.56
N ALA A 289 -6.22 19.72 -13.44
CA ALA A 289 -6.88 19.16 -12.27
C ALA A 289 -6.43 17.72 -11.97
N THR A 290 -6.14 16.91 -13.00
CA THR A 290 -5.73 15.51 -12.84
C THR A 290 -4.39 15.38 -12.12
N ALA A 291 -3.36 16.12 -12.55
CA ALA A 291 -2.07 16.11 -11.87
C ALA A 291 -2.18 16.64 -10.43
N THR A 292 -2.99 17.68 -10.23
CA THR A 292 -3.26 18.25 -8.90
C THR A 292 -3.91 17.21 -7.98
N TYR A 293 -4.95 16.52 -8.45
CA TYR A 293 -5.67 15.50 -7.69
C TYR A 293 -4.77 14.33 -7.29
N LEU A 294 -4.01 13.78 -8.24
CA LEU A 294 -3.08 12.69 -7.98
C LEU A 294 -1.96 13.10 -7.02
N CYS A 295 -1.46 14.34 -7.12
CA CYS A 295 -0.46 14.87 -6.18
C CYS A 295 -1.04 15.07 -4.77
N ARG A 296 -2.30 15.49 -4.63
CA ARG A 296 -2.97 15.52 -3.32
C ARG A 296 -3.05 14.11 -2.73
N SER A 297 -3.40 13.09 -3.52
CA SER A 297 -3.42 11.69 -3.05
C SER A 297 -2.04 11.23 -2.55
N LEU A 298 -0.99 11.44 -3.34
CA LEU A 298 0.39 11.13 -2.94
C LEU A 298 0.80 11.88 -1.67
N TYR A 299 0.49 13.17 -1.59
CA TYR A 299 0.79 14.00 -0.42
C TYR A 299 0.11 13.46 0.84
N ARG A 300 -1.16 13.09 0.77
CA ARG A 300 -1.89 12.50 1.91
C ARG A 300 -1.27 11.19 2.36
N PHE A 301 -0.83 10.36 1.41
CA PHE A 301 -0.27 9.06 1.71
C PHE A 301 1.15 9.12 2.29
N PHE A 302 2.01 10.00 1.79
CA PHE A 302 3.43 10.07 2.16
C PHE A 302 3.78 11.17 3.17
N VAL A 303 3.04 12.27 3.22
CA VAL A 303 3.40 13.47 4.00
C VAL A 303 2.43 13.72 5.15
N TYR A 304 1.20 14.16 4.82
CA TYR A 304 0.17 14.49 5.81
C TYR A 304 -1.23 14.52 5.17
N PRO A 305 -2.24 13.91 5.79
CA PRO A 305 -3.57 13.79 5.17
C PRO A 305 -4.36 15.11 5.09
N LYS A 306 -4.16 16.04 6.03
CA LYS A 306 -4.83 17.35 6.00
C LYS A 306 -3.99 18.32 5.16
N ILE A 307 -4.53 18.76 4.02
CA ILE A 307 -3.86 19.72 3.13
C ILE A 307 -4.31 21.12 3.55
N SER A 308 -3.38 21.90 4.12
CA SER A 308 -3.63 23.30 4.48
C SER A 308 -3.63 24.19 3.25
N GLU A 309 -4.18 25.40 3.36
CA GLU A 309 -4.17 26.39 2.28
C GLU A 309 -2.76 26.70 1.79
N SER A 310 -1.78 26.77 2.70
CA SER A 310 -0.38 27.00 2.34
C SER A 310 0.22 25.83 1.53
N VAL A 311 -0.11 24.58 1.88
CA VAL A 311 0.32 23.40 1.12
C VAL A 311 -0.35 23.37 -0.25
N GLU A 312 -1.66 23.68 -0.30
CA GLU A 312 -2.43 23.72 -1.54
C GLU A 312 -1.93 24.80 -2.51
N GLN A 313 -1.48 25.95 -2.00
CA GLN A 313 -0.97 27.05 -2.83
C GLN A 313 0.49 26.87 -3.24
N ASN A 314 1.32 26.23 -2.41
CA ASN A 314 2.77 26.26 -2.61
C ASN A 314 3.43 24.90 -2.85
N ILE A 315 2.84 23.78 -2.38
CA ILE A 315 3.45 22.45 -2.48
C ILE A 315 2.79 21.63 -3.58
N ILE A 316 1.47 21.47 -3.54
CA ILE A 316 0.72 20.67 -4.54
C ILE A 316 0.99 21.13 -5.99
N PRO A 317 1.01 22.45 -6.30
CA PRO A 317 1.27 22.90 -7.67
C PRO A 317 2.68 22.56 -8.16
N GLN A 318 3.69 22.57 -7.26
CA GLN A 318 5.05 22.17 -7.61
C GLN A 318 5.12 20.67 -7.90
N MET A 319 4.47 19.84 -7.07
CA MET A 319 4.36 18.39 -7.33
C MET A 319 3.67 18.12 -8.68
N ALA A 320 2.56 18.81 -8.96
CA ALA A 320 1.81 18.66 -10.20
C ALA A 320 2.62 19.10 -11.43
N SER A 321 3.43 20.15 -11.30
CA SER A 321 4.35 20.58 -12.36
C SER A 321 5.42 19.53 -12.63
N VAL A 322 6.03 18.93 -11.60
CA VAL A 322 6.98 17.82 -11.77
C VAL A 322 6.30 16.61 -12.42
N MET A 323 5.08 16.28 -12.00
CA MET A 323 4.32 15.15 -12.54
C MET A 323 4.03 15.34 -14.03
N THR A 324 3.50 16.50 -14.42
CA THR A 324 3.16 16.80 -15.83
C THR A 324 4.41 16.88 -16.71
N ALA A 325 5.49 17.52 -16.25
CA ALA A 325 6.75 17.61 -16.99
C ALA A 325 7.43 16.25 -17.22
N ASN A 326 7.09 15.24 -16.41
CA ASN A 326 7.63 13.89 -16.51
C ASN A 326 6.59 12.87 -16.98
N ASN A 327 5.58 13.30 -17.76
CA ASN A 327 4.55 12.42 -18.33
C ASN A 327 3.90 11.51 -17.28
N PHE A 328 3.61 12.04 -16.09
CA PHE A 328 2.98 11.32 -14.98
C PHE A 328 3.77 10.13 -14.43
N ALA A 329 5.09 10.10 -14.61
CA ALA A 329 5.96 9.13 -13.95
C ALA A 329 6.03 9.40 -12.43
N LEU A 330 5.93 8.35 -11.61
CA LEU A 330 5.95 8.47 -10.16
C LEU A 330 7.33 8.84 -9.59
N LYS A 331 8.40 8.26 -10.15
CA LYS A 331 9.76 8.41 -9.60
C LYS A 331 10.19 9.88 -9.46
N PRO A 332 10.04 10.77 -10.46
CA PRO A 332 10.46 12.17 -10.32
C PRO A 332 9.68 12.94 -9.26
N VAL A 333 8.40 12.64 -9.09
CA VAL A 333 7.54 13.30 -8.07
C VAL A 333 7.97 12.87 -6.67
N LEU A 334 8.17 11.57 -6.45
CA LEU A 334 8.64 11.04 -5.17
C LEU A 334 10.07 11.48 -4.87
N ASP A 335 10.96 11.50 -5.87
CA ASP A 335 12.33 11.99 -5.72
C ASP A 335 12.36 13.44 -5.22
N ASN A 336 11.61 14.31 -5.88
CA ASN A 336 11.53 15.72 -5.50
C ASN A 336 10.89 15.91 -4.11
N LEU A 337 9.82 15.18 -3.81
CA LEU A 337 9.12 15.27 -2.53
C LEU A 337 10.01 14.79 -1.36
N LEU A 338 10.60 13.59 -1.47
CA LEU A 338 11.38 12.96 -0.40
C LEU A 338 12.72 13.67 -0.14
N LYS A 339 13.23 14.45 -1.11
CA LYS A 339 14.41 15.33 -0.95
C LYS A 339 14.07 16.73 -0.44
N SER A 340 12.78 17.09 -0.38
CA SER A 340 12.37 18.45 -0.01
C SER A 340 12.48 18.72 1.49
N ALA A 341 12.69 19.99 1.85
CA ALA A 341 12.67 20.45 3.23
C ALA A 341 11.31 20.19 3.90
N HIS A 342 10.23 20.46 3.14
CA HIS A 342 8.83 20.25 3.56
C HIS A 342 8.57 18.85 4.12
N PHE A 343 9.16 17.81 3.50
CA PHE A 343 8.97 16.43 3.93
C PHE A 343 9.55 16.12 5.32
N TYR A 344 10.53 16.90 5.80
CA TYR A 344 11.18 16.72 7.11
C TYR A 344 10.74 17.76 8.15
N GLU A 345 9.73 18.58 7.85
CA GLU A 345 9.22 19.57 8.79
C GLU A 345 8.40 18.89 9.91
N VAL A 346 8.75 19.19 11.16
CA VAL A 346 8.13 18.54 12.34
C VAL A 346 6.64 18.87 12.45
N ALA A 347 6.26 20.12 12.18
CA ALA A 347 4.88 20.56 12.32
C ALA A 347 3.92 19.92 11.29
N SER A 348 4.46 19.39 10.18
CA SER A 348 3.66 18.93 9.05
C SER A 348 3.94 17.49 8.64
N SER A 349 4.92 16.77 9.22
CA SER A 349 5.31 15.44 8.74
C SER A 349 5.84 14.48 9.81
N VAL A 350 6.70 14.93 10.74
CA VAL A 350 7.32 14.04 11.74
C VAL A 350 6.42 13.85 12.96
N GLY A 351 6.09 12.61 13.30
CA GLY A 351 5.20 12.27 14.41
C GLY A 351 3.73 12.60 14.15
N ALA A 352 3.35 12.97 12.92
CA ALA A 352 2.06 13.62 12.66
C ALA A 352 0.94 12.66 12.24
N ILE A 353 1.28 11.47 11.72
CA ILE A 353 0.31 10.52 11.17
C ILE A 353 0.20 9.29 12.06
N ILE A 354 -1.02 8.84 12.31
CA ILE A 354 -1.28 7.54 12.93
C ILE A 354 -1.00 6.44 11.91
N LYS A 355 -0.13 5.49 12.27
CA LYS A 355 0.18 4.30 11.46
C LYS A 355 -1.11 3.60 11.04
N SER A 356 -1.24 3.28 9.75
CA SER A 356 -2.29 2.38 9.27
C SER A 356 -2.14 1.00 9.93
N PRO A 357 -3.20 0.18 10.04
CA PRO A 357 -3.09 -1.18 10.55
C PRO A 357 -1.99 -2.04 9.89
N VAL A 358 -1.82 -1.94 8.57
CA VAL A 358 -0.73 -2.62 7.86
C VAL A 358 0.62 -2.14 8.37
N ASP A 359 0.82 -0.83 8.47
CA ASP A 359 2.08 -0.27 8.95
C ASP A 359 2.34 -0.55 10.44
N PHE A 360 1.28 -0.63 11.24
CA PHE A 360 1.37 -0.99 12.64
C PHE A 360 1.73 -2.47 12.80
N ILE A 361 0.98 -3.40 12.22
CA ILE A 361 1.19 -4.84 12.42
C ILE A 361 2.38 -5.35 11.60
N ILE A 362 2.34 -5.17 10.28
CA ILE A 362 3.36 -5.69 9.36
C ILE A 362 4.67 -4.93 9.55
N GLY A 363 4.60 -3.62 9.75
CA GLY A 363 5.77 -2.80 10.06
C GLY A 363 6.45 -3.19 11.37
N THR A 364 5.70 -3.52 12.44
CA THR A 364 6.28 -4.03 13.70
C THR A 364 7.02 -5.36 13.45
N VAL A 365 6.35 -6.33 12.83
CA VAL A 365 6.94 -7.65 12.55
C VAL A 365 8.21 -7.52 11.71
N ARG A 366 8.22 -6.61 10.73
CA ARG A 366 9.39 -6.31 9.90
C ARG A 366 10.51 -5.66 10.70
N HIS A 367 10.21 -4.63 11.50
CA HIS A 367 11.22 -3.88 12.25
C HIS A 367 12.06 -4.78 13.15
N PHE A 368 11.41 -5.73 13.82
CA PHE A 368 12.04 -6.71 14.70
C PHE A 368 12.69 -7.88 13.94
N GLY A 369 12.53 -7.94 12.62
CA GLY A 369 13.11 -9.00 11.79
C GLY A 369 12.55 -10.38 12.11
N GLN A 370 11.26 -10.45 12.46
CA GLN A 370 10.66 -11.69 12.93
C GLN A 370 10.73 -12.80 11.87
N ASN A 371 11.27 -13.95 12.25
CA ASN A 371 11.29 -15.11 11.39
C ASN A 371 9.90 -15.74 11.30
N LEU A 372 9.36 -15.83 10.08
CA LEU A 372 8.06 -16.46 9.78
C LEU A 372 8.22 -17.77 8.99
N GLY A 373 9.41 -18.37 9.00
CA GLY A 373 9.72 -19.58 8.25
C GLY A 373 9.97 -19.35 6.75
N ALA A 374 10.13 -20.45 6.03
CA ALA A 374 10.24 -20.45 4.57
C ALA A 374 8.91 -19.99 3.93
N ALA A 375 8.97 -19.33 2.79
CA ALA A 375 7.75 -18.97 2.06
C ALA A 375 7.04 -20.24 1.54
N ASN A 376 5.74 -20.12 1.27
CA ASN A 376 4.91 -21.20 0.74
C ASN A 376 4.88 -22.47 1.62
N THR A 377 4.90 -22.33 2.95
CA THR A 377 4.63 -23.44 3.88
C THR A 377 3.34 -23.18 4.67
N PHE A 378 2.74 -24.23 5.25
CA PHE A 378 1.52 -24.10 6.06
C PHE A 378 1.72 -23.15 7.25
N GLU A 379 2.88 -23.21 7.89
CA GLU A 379 3.29 -22.33 8.99
C GLU A 379 3.34 -20.88 8.55
N ASN A 380 4.03 -20.61 7.44
CA ASN A 380 4.22 -19.27 6.93
C ASN A 380 2.87 -18.62 6.58
N TYR A 381 2.02 -19.34 5.85
CA TYR A 381 0.68 -18.85 5.54
C TYR A 381 -0.18 -18.65 6.78
N SER A 382 -0.09 -19.53 7.77
CA SER A 382 -0.86 -19.40 9.03
C SER A 382 -0.40 -18.19 9.85
N PHE A 383 0.91 -17.93 9.93
CA PHE A 383 1.44 -16.71 10.56
C PHE A 383 1.00 -15.45 9.82
N ILE A 384 1.11 -15.42 8.49
CA ILE A 384 0.68 -14.26 7.71
C ILE A 384 -0.83 -14.05 7.83
N ASN A 385 -1.61 -15.11 7.82
CA ASN A 385 -3.05 -15.03 8.02
C ASN A 385 -3.40 -14.44 9.40
N LYS A 386 -2.69 -14.84 10.48
CA LYS A 386 -2.84 -14.21 11.80
C LYS A 386 -2.59 -12.70 11.75
N LEU A 387 -1.53 -12.26 11.08
CA LEU A 387 -1.21 -10.83 10.91
C LEU A 387 -2.26 -10.08 10.07
N ARG A 388 -2.77 -10.71 9.01
CA ARG A 388 -3.85 -10.18 8.18
C ARG A 388 -5.13 -10.00 8.97
N ARG A 389 -5.48 -10.98 9.81
CA ARG A 389 -6.64 -10.92 10.70
C ARG A 389 -6.52 -9.78 11.71
N TYR A 390 -5.34 -9.55 12.28
CA TYR A 390 -5.14 -8.34 13.09
C TYR A 390 -5.43 -7.08 12.29
N CYS A 391 -4.87 -6.95 11.08
CA CYS A 391 -5.13 -5.77 10.23
C CYS A 391 -6.61 -5.57 9.95
N GLU A 392 -7.34 -6.65 9.63
CA GLU A 392 -8.80 -6.65 9.42
C GLU A 392 -9.57 -6.23 10.68
N GLU A 393 -9.25 -6.80 11.85
CA GLU A 393 -9.93 -6.53 13.11
C GLU A 393 -9.72 -5.07 13.57
N ILE A 394 -8.56 -4.46 13.25
CA ILE A 394 -8.33 -3.00 13.38
C ILE A 394 -8.62 -2.20 12.10
N GLN A 395 -9.55 -2.70 11.27
CA GLN A 395 -10.28 -2.00 10.19
C GLN A 395 -9.57 -1.79 8.84
N GLN A 396 -8.48 -2.52 8.55
CA GLN A 396 -7.84 -2.50 7.22
C GLN A 396 -7.68 -3.91 6.63
N LYS A 397 -8.79 -4.46 6.15
CA LYS A 397 -8.80 -5.72 5.38
C LYS A 397 -8.37 -5.48 3.94
N LEU A 398 -7.18 -5.96 3.56
CA LEU A 398 -6.65 -5.81 2.19
C LEU A 398 -7.62 -6.43 1.16
N TYR A 399 -7.79 -5.75 0.02
CA TYR A 399 -8.77 -6.01 -1.06
C TYR A 399 -10.26 -5.91 -0.70
N ASP A 400 -10.58 -5.41 0.50
CA ASP A 400 -11.98 -5.38 0.97
C ASP A 400 -12.20 -4.11 1.81
N PRO A 401 -11.97 -2.90 1.25
CA PRO A 401 -12.28 -1.67 1.97
C PRO A 401 -13.79 -1.57 2.24
N PRO A 402 -14.20 -0.74 3.22
CA PRO A 402 -15.60 -0.62 3.60
C PRO A 402 -16.47 0.10 2.57
N GLU A 403 -15.87 0.89 1.68
CA GLU A 403 -16.58 1.77 0.74
C GLU A 403 -15.91 1.76 -0.64
N VAL A 404 -16.65 2.17 -1.69
CA VAL A 404 -16.13 2.30 -3.06
C VAL A 404 -14.97 3.29 -3.15
N ALA A 405 -15.01 4.35 -2.32
CA ALA A 405 -13.94 5.33 -2.15
C ALA A 405 -12.71 4.80 -1.39
N GLY A 406 -12.74 3.55 -0.91
CA GLY A 406 -11.65 2.93 -0.18
C GLY A 406 -11.80 3.03 1.34
N TRP A 407 -10.68 3.19 2.04
CA TRP A 407 -10.70 3.38 3.49
C TRP A 407 -10.80 4.87 3.85
N LYS A 408 -11.77 5.20 4.70
CA LYS A 408 -12.05 6.56 5.21
C LYS A 408 -10.79 7.30 5.65
N ALA A 409 -9.85 6.58 6.26
CA ALA A 409 -8.61 7.14 6.72
C ALA A 409 -7.76 7.87 5.66
N TYR A 410 -7.96 7.59 4.37
CA TYR A 410 -7.23 8.22 3.27
C TYR A 410 -8.00 9.32 2.54
N HIS A 411 -9.33 9.40 2.67
CA HIS A 411 -10.15 10.34 1.89
C HIS A 411 -11.19 11.12 2.69
N GLN A 412 -11.64 10.63 3.86
CA GLN A 412 -12.76 11.20 4.59
C GLN A 412 -12.33 12.37 5.49
N SER A 413 -12.59 13.60 5.01
CA SER A 413 -12.49 14.80 5.84
C SER A 413 -13.61 14.87 6.89
N PRO A 414 -13.36 15.41 8.10
CA PRO A 414 -12.08 15.92 8.62
C PRO A 414 -11.20 14.85 9.30
N ILE A 415 -11.69 13.62 9.41
CA ILE A 415 -11.15 12.57 10.31
C ILE A 415 -9.84 11.98 9.77
N TYR A 416 -9.80 11.57 8.50
CA TYR A 416 -8.63 10.94 7.87
C TYR A 416 -8.00 9.86 8.77
N HIS A 417 -6.66 9.84 8.91
CA HIS A 417 -5.88 8.86 9.69
C HIS A 417 -6.34 8.66 11.15
N GLU A 418 -7.08 9.61 11.73
CA GLU A 418 -7.65 9.47 13.06
C GLU A 418 -8.71 8.35 13.11
N ASP A 419 -9.30 7.98 11.97
CA ASP A 419 -10.27 6.88 11.83
C ASP A 419 -9.67 5.51 12.22
N TRP A 420 -8.34 5.38 12.20
CA TRP A 420 -7.67 4.16 12.68
C TRP A 420 -7.78 3.96 14.19
N ILE A 421 -8.14 4.99 14.95
CA ILE A 421 -8.21 4.98 16.41
C ILE A 421 -9.64 5.25 16.85
N THR A 422 -10.29 4.21 17.34
CA THR A 422 -11.63 4.24 17.92
C THR A 422 -11.61 3.61 19.31
N THR A 423 -12.73 3.69 20.02
CA THR A 423 -12.93 2.97 21.29
C THR A 423 -12.81 1.45 21.13
N LEU A 424 -12.94 0.92 19.90
CA LEU A 424 -12.74 -0.49 19.58
C LEU A 424 -11.29 -0.79 19.18
N THR A 425 -10.72 -0.01 18.26
CA THR A 425 -9.43 -0.37 17.63
C THR A 425 -8.22 -0.06 18.50
N LEU A 426 -8.27 0.94 19.38
CA LEU A 426 -7.14 1.26 20.27
C LEU A 426 -6.84 0.13 21.27
N PRO A 427 -7.83 -0.42 22.02
CA PRO A 427 -7.59 -1.58 22.87
C PRO A 427 -7.07 -2.80 22.10
N LEU A 428 -7.56 -3.03 20.87
CA LEU A 428 -7.09 -4.14 20.03
C LEU A 428 -5.64 -3.96 19.58
N ARG A 429 -5.21 -2.73 19.27
CA ARG A 429 -3.80 -2.45 18.99
C ARG A 429 -2.90 -2.85 20.16
N PHE A 430 -3.29 -2.51 21.39
CA PHE A 430 -2.57 -2.93 22.59
C PHE A 430 -2.59 -4.45 22.78
N CYS A 431 -3.74 -5.08 22.56
CA CYS A 431 -3.88 -6.54 22.64
C CYS A 431 -2.92 -7.24 21.66
N TYR A 432 -2.89 -6.82 20.39
CA TYR A 432 -2.06 -7.45 19.38
C TYR A 432 -0.58 -7.16 19.57
N SER A 433 -0.20 -5.97 20.04
CA SER A 433 1.19 -5.71 20.41
C SER A 433 1.64 -6.53 21.63
N ASP A 434 0.75 -6.73 22.61
CA ASP A 434 1.01 -7.61 23.76
C ASP A 434 1.14 -9.08 23.31
N GLU A 435 0.28 -9.54 22.42
CA GLU A 435 0.34 -10.88 21.80
C GLU A 435 1.64 -11.09 21.02
N LEU A 436 2.07 -10.11 20.21
CA LEU A 436 3.36 -10.17 19.53
C LEU A 436 4.54 -10.17 20.50
N SER A 437 4.46 -9.43 21.61
CA SER A 437 5.54 -9.34 22.60
C SER A 437 5.66 -10.62 23.44
N LYS A 438 4.55 -11.09 24.02
CA LYS A 438 4.53 -12.23 24.97
C LYS A 438 4.47 -13.57 24.25
N GLY A 439 3.97 -13.58 23.01
CA GLY A 439 3.74 -14.74 22.19
C GLY A 439 2.25 -15.09 22.09
N VAL A 440 1.84 -15.46 20.89
CA VAL A 440 0.48 -15.92 20.59
C VAL A 440 0.52 -17.27 19.89
N SER A 441 -0.36 -18.17 20.31
CA SER A 441 -0.55 -19.46 19.64
C SER A 441 -1.26 -19.25 18.29
N VAL A 442 -0.66 -19.78 17.24
CA VAL A 442 -1.17 -19.77 15.88
C VAL A 442 -1.42 -21.22 15.46
N GLN A 443 -2.69 -21.53 15.22
CA GLN A 443 -3.11 -22.81 14.65
C GLN A 443 -2.63 -22.91 13.21
N ILE A 444 -2.05 -24.05 12.86
CA ILE A 444 -1.54 -24.35 11.52
C ILE A 444 -2.61 -25.14 10.78
N PHE A 445 -3.11 -24.60 9.68
CA PHE A 445 -4.15 -25.22 8.87
C PHE A 445 -3.59 -25.73 7.55
N ASP A 446 -4.02 -26.92 7.14
CA ASP A 446 -3.74 -27.43 5.80
C ASP A 446 -4.68 -26.86 4.72
N ASN A 447 -4.50 -27.31 3.47
CA ASN A 447 -5.31 -26.89 2.33
C ASN A 447 -6.79 -27.30 2.45
N THR A 448 -7.12 -28.23 3.34
CA THR A 448 -8.49 -28.71 3.61
C THR A 448 -9.14 -28.00 4.80
N ASN A 449 -8.48 -26.98 5.37
CA ASN A 449 -8.83 -26.34 6.64
C ASN A 449 -8.78 -27.28 7.86
N THR A 450 -8.01 -28.36 7.79
CA THR A 450 -7.76 -29.22 8.94
C THR A 450 -6.60 -28.64 9.75
N GLU A 451 -6.80 -28.49 11.06
CA GLU A 451 -5.71 -28.10 11.97
C GLU A 451 -4.68 -29.25 12.05
N THR A 452 -3.43 -28.95 11.72
CA THR A 452 -2.32 -29.92 11.69
C THR A 452 -1.32 -29.70 12.83
N GLY A 453 -1.43 -28.58 13.54
CA GLY A 453 -0.59 -28.26 14.69
C GLY A 453 -0.80 -26.83 15.17
N THR A 454 0.03 -26.41 16.12
CA THR A 454 0.06 -25.04 16.64
C THR A 454 1.51 -24.60 16.81
N GLN A 455 1.81 -23.35 16.47
CA GLN A 455 3.11 -22.72 16.73
C GLN A 455 2.96 -21.35 17.39
N THR A 456 3.96 -20.92 18.14
CA THR A 456 3.95 -19.60 18.77
C THR A 456 4.56 -18.56 17.84
N LEU A 457 3.81 -17.50 17.55
CA LEU A 457 4.33 -16.27 16.95
C LEU A 457 4.70 -15.30 18.08
N LYS A 458 5.98 -14.93 18.18
CA LYS A 458 6.51 -14.05 19.23
C LYS A 458 7.71 -13.28 18.71
N LEU A 459 7.77 -11.98 19.01
CA LEU A 459 8.94 -11.15 18.76
C LEU A 459 10.13 -11.63 19.58
N ASP A 460 11.22 -12.01 18.92
CA ASP A 460 12.45 -12.41 19.59
C ASP A 460 13.29 -11.17 19.96
N ALA A 461 12.92 -10.54 21.07
CA ALA A 461 13.58 -9.33 21.58
C ALA A 461 15.07 -9.54 21.92
N VAL A 462 15.42 -10.74 22.38
CA VAL A 462 16.80 -11.11 22.72
C VAL A 462 17.65 -11.17 21.46
N THR A 463 17.23 -11.96 20.47
CA THR A 463 17.95 -12.08 19.19
C THR A 463 18.00 -10.72 18.49
N TYR A 464 16.92 -9.95 18.54
CA TYR A 464 16.90 -8.59 18.03
C TYR A 464 18.01 -7.75 18.69
N ILE A 465 18.09 -7.68 20.01
CA ILE A 465 19.14 -6.91 20.72
C ILE A 465 20.54 -7.42 20.41
N GLN A 466 20.76 -8.74 20.41
CA GLN A 466 22.06 -9.35 20.09
C GLN A 466 22.53 -8.97 18.68
N ASN A 467 21.63 -9.00 17.69
CA ASN A 467 21.93 -8.55 16.33
C ASN A 467 22.29 -7.06 16.30
N GLY A 468 21.61 -6.24 17.10
CA GLY A 468 21.93 -4.81 17.24
C GLY A 468 23.32 -4.57 17.82
N VAL A 469 23.78 -5.38 18.77
CA VAL A 469 25.15 -5.33 19.30
C VAL A 469 26.16 -5.74 18.22
N THR A 470 25.93 -6.89 17.58
CA THR A 470 26.80 -7.42 16.51
C THR A 470 26.99 -6.44 15.36
N ASN A 471 25.92 -5.74 14.98
CA ASN A 471 25.94 -4.78 13.88
C ASN A 471 26.40 -3.37 14.29
N GLY A 472 26.71 -3.14 15.56
CA GLY A 472 27.14 -1.83 16.08
C GLY A 472 26.02 -0.78 16.16
N ASN A 473 24.76 -1.21 16.21
CA ASN A 473 23.60 -0.34 16.45
C ASN A 473 23.33 -0.10 17.94
N ILE A 474 23.79 -1.01 18.81
CA ILE A 474 23.68 -0.91 20.28
C ILE A 474 25.09 -0.83 20.85
N THR A 475 25.40 0.26 21.55
CA THR A 475 26.75 0.50 22.07
C THR A 475 26.96 -0.10 23.46
N ASN A 476 25.91 -0.17 24.29
CA ASN A 476 26.01 -0.72 25.63
C ASN A 476 24.74 -1.45 26.06
N VAL A 477 24.67 -2.73 25.74
CA VAL A 477 23.54 -3.59 26.10
C VAL A 477 23.39 -3.82 27.61
N THR A 478 24.46 -3.68 28.39
CA THR A 478 24.43 -3.94 29.84
C THR A 478 23.90 -2.77 30.67
N ASN A 479 23.82 -1.57 30.08
CA ASN A 479 23.24 -0.40 30.70
C ASN A 479 21.78 -0.23 30.24
N ALA A 480 20.82 -0.47 31.14
CA ALA A 480 19.39 -0.44 30.81
C ALA A 480 18.94 0.89 30.21
N ALA A 481 19.39 2.03 30.75
CA ALA A 481 19.01 3.35 30.27
C ALA A 481 19.55 3.63 28.85
N THR A 482 20.81 3.25 28.60
CA THR A 482 21.45 3.41 27.29
C THR A 482 20.76 2.53 26.25
N LEU A 483 20.53 1.25 26.57
CA LEU A 483 19.82 0.32 25.70
C LEU A 483 18.43 0.84 25.34
N VAL A 484 17.63 1.27 26.31
CA VAL A 484 16.28 1.79 26.08
C VAL A 484 16.31 3.04 25.20
N GLN A 485 17.21 3.98 25.47
CA GLN A 485 17.36 5.18 24.64
C GLN A 485 17.67 4.82 23.19
N GLU A 486 18.66 3.95 22.96
CA GLU A 486 19.05 3.51 21.62
C GLU A 486 17.89 2.82 20.90
N LEU A 487 17.14 1.94 21.58
CA LEU A 487 15.96 1.30 21.00
C LEU A 487 14.89 2.33 20.61
N CYS A 488 14.64 3.32 21.47
CA CYS A 488 13.61 4.33 21.22
C CYS A 488 13.96 5.23 20.03
N ASP A 489 15.24 5.56 19.83
CA ASP A 489 15.69 6.38 18.69
C ASP A 489 15.37 5.72 17.32
N TYR A 490 15.28 4.40 17.27
CA TYR A 490 14.91 3.66 16.05
C TYR A 490 13.42 3.32 15.94
N LEU A 491 12.68 3.25 17.05
CA LEU A 491 11.27 2.86 17.07
C LEU A 491 10.32 4.05 16.96
N PHE A 492 10.68 5.18 17.57
CA PHE A 492 9.80 6.34 17.68
C PHE A 492 10.14 7.44 16.66
N PRO A 493 9.13 8.18 16.18
CA PRO A 493 9.33 9.35 15.34
C PRO A 493 9.77 10.59 16.12
N VAL A 494 9.44 10.64 17.41
CA VAL A 494 9.75 11.74 18.31
C VAL A 494 10.55 11.23 19.50
N LYS A 495 11.37 12.09 20.08
CA LYS A 495 12.14 11.75 21.28
C LYS A 495 11.19 11.62 22.47
N LEU A 496 11.34 10.54 23.22
CA LEU A 496 10.60 10.34 24.46
C LEU A 496 11.13 11.25 25.58
N SER A 497 10.28 11.57 26.54
CA SER A 497 10.64 12.29 27.75
C SER A 497 11.55 11.46 28.66
N SER A 498 12.30 12.14 29.55
CA SER A 498 13.13 11.46 30.55
C SER A 498 12.31 10.55 31.49
N GLU A 499 11.06 10.92 31.78
CA GLU A 499 10.14 10.11 32.60
C GLU A 499 9.73 8.83 31.87
N GLN A 500 9.39 8.92 30.58
CA GLN A 500 9.05 7.75 29.75
C GLN A 500 10.23 6.79 29.64
N LEU A 501 11.44 7.30 29.37
CA LEU A 501 12.67 6.49 29.29
C LEU A 501 13.00 5.83 30.63
N THR A 502 12.77 6.52 31.75
CA THR A 502 12.95 5.97 33.10
C THR A 502 11.95 4.85 33.38
N ALA A 503 10.69 5.02 32.98
CA ALA A 503 9.65 4.00 33.13
C ALA A 503 9.98 2.73 32.33
N LEU A 504 10.42 2.88 31.07
CA LEU A 504 10.82 1.76 30.22
C LEU A 504 12.05 1.03 30.77
N SER A 505 13.09 1.76 31.17
CA SER A 505 14.31 1.16 31.73
C SER A 505 14.07 0.48 33.09
N SER A 506 13.11 0.95 33.88
CA SER A 506 12.73 0.31 35.14
C SER A 506 12.16 -1.09 34.94
N ALA A 507 11.52 -1.38 33.79
CA ALA A 507 11.05 -2.73 33.46
C ALA A 507 12.19 -3.75 33.30
N LEU A 508 13.41 -3.29 33.04
CA LEU A 508 14.61 -4.15 32.93
C LEU A 508 15.25 -4.46 34.29
N GLY A 509 14.91 -3.72 35.35
CA GLY A 509 15.45 -3.88 36.69
C GLY A 509 16.84 -3.27 36.89
N SER A 510 17.19 -2.97 38.15
CA SER A 510 18.48 -2.35 38.50
C SER A 510 19.69 -3.28 38.30
N ASP A 511 19.45 -4.58 38.28
CA ASP A 511 20.41 -5.67 38.04
C ASP A 511 20.49 -6.10 36.55
N TRP A 512 19.91 -5.32 35.62
CA TRP A 512 19.80 -5.66 34.19
C TRP A 512 21.10 -6.17 33.57
N GLY A 513 22.23 -5.50 33.80
CA GLY A 513 23.51 -5.91 33.20
C GLY A 513 23.92 -7.34 33.59
N THR A 514 23.71 -7.71 34.87
CA THR A 514 23.96 -9.05 35.37
C THR A 514 22.98 -10.06 34.78
N VAL A 515 21.70 -9.70 34.69
CA VAL A 515 20.65 -10.57 34.12
C VAL A 515 20.90 -10.84 32.65
N TRP A 516 21.18 -9.82 31.85
CA TRP A 516 21.51 -9.96 30.43
C TRP A 516 22.68 -10.92 30.19
N GLN A 517 23.71 -10.86 31.03
CA GLN A 517 24.91 -11.69 30.89
C GLN A 517 24.71 -13.13 31.36
N ASN A 518 23.92 -13.35 32.42
CA ASN A 518 23.92 -14.62 33.14
C ASN A 518 22.58 -15.39 33.08
N ASP A 519 21.48 -14.73 32.72
CA ASP A 519 20.13 -15.33 32.71
C ASP A 519 19.29 -14.81 31.54
N GLN A 520 19.46 -15.44 30.38
CA GLN A 520 18.76 -15.10 29.14
C GLN A 520 17.23 -15.27 29.25
N ALA A 521 16.74 -16.20 30.07
CA ALA A 521 15.30 -16.43 30.22
C ALA A 521 14.64 -15.28 31.00
N THR A 522 15.26 -14.84 32.09
CA THR A 522 14.82 -13.65 32.83
C THR A 522 14.99 -12.40 31.98
N ALA A 523 16.08 -12.27 31.22
CA ALA A 523 16.29 -11.15 30.32
C ALA A 523 15.16 -11.05 29.28
N ALA A 524 14.80 -12.16 28.63
CA ALA A 524 13.68 -12.22 27.69
C ALA A 524 12.37 -11.74 28.34
N THR A 525 12.03 -12.25 29.51
CA THR A 525 10.78 -11.87 30.23
C THR A 525 10.73 -10.38 30.57
N ARG A 526 11.86 -9.79 30.98
CA ARG A 526 11.96 -8.35 31.29
C ARG A 526 11.87 -7.49 30.03
N LEU A 527 12.48 -7.92 28.93
CA LEU A 527 12.34 -7.27 27.62
C LEU A 527 10.90 -7.32 27.11
N GLU A 528 10.20 -8.44 27.27
CA GLU A 528 8.78 -8.55 26.92
C GLU A 528 7.93 -7.55 27.70
N THR A 529 8.18 -7.41 29.01
CA THR A 529 7.51 -6.43 29.86
C THR A 529 7.79 -5.00 29.38
N MET A 530 9.05 -4.69 29.05
CA MET A 530 9.43 -3.40 28.50
C MET A 530 8.74 -3.12 27.16
N LEU A 531 8.68 -4.10 26.24
CA LEU A 531 8.03 -3.95 24.93
C LEU A 531 6.52 -3.72 25.06
N VAL A 532 5.86 -4.40 25.99
CA VAL A 532 4.45 -4.17 26.32
C VAL A 532 4.22 -2.72 26.75
N THR A 533 5.08 -2.18 27.62
CA THR A 533 5.00 -0.77 28.01
C THR A 533 5.29 0.16 26.83
N LEU A 534 6.29 -0.17 26.02
CA LEU A 534 6.73 0.62 24.86
C LEU A 534 5.62 0.76 23.82
N PHE A 535 4.96 -0.34 23.44
CA PHE A 535 3.92 -0.34 22.42
C PHE A 535 2.61 0.33 22.85
N ARG A 536 2.45 0.63 24.14
CA ARG A 536 1.32 1.39 24.68
C ARG A 536 1.56 2.90 24.68
N LEU A 537 2.77 3.34 24.37
CA LEU A 537 3.07 4.77 24.22
C LEU A 537 2.40 5.31 22.96
N GLU A 538 1.78 6.48 23.07
CA GLU A 538 1.07 7.14 21.97
C GLU A 538 2.01 7.37 20.78
N GLU A 539 3.25 7.73 21.06
CA GLU A 539 4.31 7.97 20.09
C GLU A 539 4.61 6.74 19.23
N TYR A 540 4.36 5.52 19.74
CA TYR A 540 4.56 4.29 18.97
C TYR A 540 3.52 4.14 17.86
N HIS A 541 2.35 4.75 18.00
CA HIS A 541 1.31 4.71 16.98
C HIS A 541 1.51 5.75 15.88
N LEU A 542 2.49 6.64 16.03
CA LEU A 542 2.76 7.76 15.13
C LEU A 542 3.90 7.47 14.15
N TYR A 543 3.95 8.23 13.07
CA TYR A 543 4.91 8.08 11.98
C TYR A 543 6.11 8.98 12.03
#